data_AF-A0A670YYK3-F1
#
_entry.id   AF-A0A670YYK3-F1
#
_cell.length_a   1.000
_cell.length_b   1.000
_cell.length_c   1.000
_cell.angle_alpha   90.00
_cell.angle_beta   90.00
_cell.angle_gamma   90.00
#
_symmetry.space_group_name_H-M   'P 1'
#
loop_
_entity.id
_entity.type
_entity.pdbx_description
1 polymer ?
#
loop_
_entity_poly.entity_id
_entity_poly.type
_entity_poly.pdbx_seq_one_letter_code
_entity_poly.pdbx_strand_id
1 'polypeptide(L)'
;MLQLQMTDGIHHIQGMEYQPIPQLHSGLSPGTKVMIQGKVAFRLGVLLLKSENVKLLGGEVDSLLETFALERVLARLIGEEDCSPDIVRSDIAICFLP
;
A
#
# COMPACT_ATOMS: atom_id res chain seq x y z
N MET A 1 -9.27 -3.11 10.02
CA MET A 1 -8.70 -4.28 9.33
C MET A 1 -8.05 -3.80 8.05
N LEU A 2 -6.76 -3.48 8.14
CA LEU A 2 -5.91 -3.07 7.02
C LEU A 2 -5.22 -4.28 6.38
N GLN A 3 -5.00 -4.20 5.07
CA GLN A 3 -4.14 -5.11 4.31
C GLN A 3 -2.95 -4.31 3.76
N LEU A 4 -1.77 -4.63 4.25
CA LEU A 4 -0.52 -3.96 3.93
C LEU A 4 0.23 -4.73 2.86
N GLN A 5 0.72 -4.04 1.84
CA GLN A 5 1.75 -4.56 0.94
C GLN A 5 3.11 -4.16 1.52
N MET A 6 3.94 -5.14 1.83
CA MET A 6 5.22 -4.94 2.52
C MET A 6 6.37 -5.53 1.70
N THR A 7 7.57 -4.98 1.87
CA THR A 7 8.78 -5.49 1.22
C THR A 7 10.01 -5.30 2.10
N ASP A 8 10.97 -6.21 1.98
CA ASP A 8 12.32 -6.11 2.52
C ASP A 8 13.31 -5.45 1.54
N GLY A 9 12.81 -4.99 0.37
CA GLY A 9 13.59 -4.45 -0.74
C GLY A 9 13.82 -5.44 -1.88
N ILE A 10 13.49 -6.73 -1.68
CA ILE A 10 13.66 -7.79 -2.69
C ILE A 10 12.34 -8.55 -2.88
N HIS A 11 11.73 -9.00 -1.78
CA HIS A 11 10.50 -9.79 -1.80
C HIS A 11 9.30 -8.93 -1.41
N HIS A 12 8.15 -9.26 -1.97
CA HIS A 12 6.87 -8.68 -1.59
C HIS A 12 6.06 -9.68 -0.77
N ILE A 13 5.51 -9.21 0.34
CA ILE A 13 4.66 -10.01 1.22
C ILE A 13 3.44 -9.18 1.64
N GLN A 14 2.40 -9.86 2.10
CA GLN A 14 1.21 -9.21 2.63
C GLN A 14 1.18 -9.28 4.15
N GLY A 15 0.75 -8.19 4.78
CA GLY A 15 0.42 -8.15 6.20
C GLY A 15 -1.05 -7.83 6.39
N MET A 16 -1.75 -8.63 7.18
CA MET A 16 -3.14 -8.39 7.54
C MET A 16 -3.22 -7.97 9.00
N GLU A 17 -3.92 -6.88 9.27
CA GLU A 17 -4.29 -6.48 10.63
C GLU A 17 -5.27 -7.51 11.22
N TYR A 18 -4.74 -8.49 11.95
CA TYR A 18 -5.51 -9.59 12.53
C TYR A 18 -6.16 -9.19 13.87
N GLN A 19 -5.50 -8.33 14.62
CA GLN A 19 -6.05 -7.61 15.77
C GLN A 19 -5.83 -6.11 15.58
N PRO A 20 -6.65 -5.21 16.17
CA PRO A 20 -6.49 -3.78 16.00
C PRO A 20 -5.07 -3.29 16.34
N ILE A 21 -4.46 -2.51 15.44
CA ILE A 21 -3.12 -1.93 15.61
C ILE A 21 -3.24 -0.40 15.53
N PRO A 22 -3.41 0.32 16.66
CA PRO A 22 -3.73 1.76 16.66
C PRO A 22 -2.74 2.67 15.93
N GLN A 23 -1.47 2.26 15.85
CA GLN A 23 -0.40 2.98 15.14
C GLN A 23 -0.48 2.83 13.61
N LEU A 24 -1.30 1.91 13.09
CA LEU A 24 -1.50 1.73 11.66
C LEU A 24 -2.84 2.33 11.22
N HIS A 25 -2.79 3.15 10.18
CA HIS A 25 -3.96 3.78 9.58
C HIS A 25 -3.75 3.96 8.07
N SER A 26 -4.83 4.20 7.32
CA SER A 26 -4.77 4.35 5.86
C SER A 26 -4.00 5.59 5.39
N GLY A 27 -3.88 6.61 6.24
CA GLY A 27 -3.10 7.83 5.95
C GLY A 27 -1.58 7.71 6.13
N LEU A 28 -1.02 6.50 6.29
CA LEU A 28 0.44 6.34 6.33
C LEU A 28 1.04 6.58 4.94
N SER A 29 2.12 7.36 4.86
CA SER A 29 2.81 7.63 3.60
C SER A 29 3.35 6.34 2.98
N PRO A 30 3.18 6.13 1.66
CA PRO A 30 3.89 5.07 0.94
C PRO A 30 5.39 5.04 1.25
N GLY A 31 5.92 3.85 1.49
CA GLY A 31 7.31 3.65 1.89
C GLY A 31 7.59 3.81 3.39
N THR A 32 6.57 4.06 4.22
CA THR A 32 6.66 4.03 5.69
C THR A 32 7.35 2.75 6.16
N LYS A 33 8.37 2.91 7.01
CA LYS A 33 9.11 1.78 7.58
C LYS A 33 8.41 1.29 8.84
N VAL A 34 8.25 -0.02 8.92
CA VAL A 34 7.71 -0.73 10.08
C VAL A 34 8.70 -1.81 10.50
N MET A 35 8.87 -1.97 11.79
CA MET A 35 9.60 -3.10 12.37
C MET A 35 8.61 -4.20 12.71
N ILE A 36 8.86 -5.39 12.17
CA ILE A 36 8.15 -6.61 12.54
C ILE A 36 8.98 -7.35 13.59
N GLN A 37 8.37 -7.66 14.73
CA GLN A 37 9.06 -8.22 15.89
C GLN A 37 8.28 -9.35 16.57
N GLY A 38 9.02 -10.20 17.28
CA GLY A 38 8.48 -11.35 17.99
C GLY A 38 8.03 -12.48 17.05
N LYS A 39 7.16 -13.36 17.54
CA LYS A 39 6.59 -14.46 16.74
C LYS A 39 5.35 -13.97 16.01
N VAL A 40 5.36 -14.08 14.69
CA VAL A 40 4.25 -13.71 13.81
C VAL A 40 3.73 -14.95 13.12
N ALA A 41 2.43 -15.21 13.26
CA ALA A 41 1.78 -16.29 12.52
C ALA A 41 1.62 -15.87 11.06
N PHE A 42 1.75 -16.82 10.14
CA PHE A 42 1.52 -16.58 8.72
C PHE A 42 0.70 -17.71 8.11
N ARG A 43 -0.14 -17.38 7.12
CA ARG A 43 -0.96 -18.36 6.41
C ARG A 43 -1.17 -17.88 4.97
N LEU A 44 -1.01 -18.78 4.00
CA LEU A 44 -1.17 -18.47 2.57
C LEU A 44 -0.36 -17.24 2.10
N GLY A 45 0.86 -17.06 2.63
CA GLY A 45 1.73 -15.93 2.28
C GLY A 45 1.36 -14.60 2.94
N VAL A 46 0.41 -14.58 3.89
CA VAL A 46 -0.02 -13.38 4.61
C VAL A 46 0.41 -13.45 6.07
N LEU A 47 1.08 -12.41 6.56
CA LEU A 47 1.41 -12.23 7.98
C LEU A 47 0.16 -11.80 8.75
N LEU A 48 -0.12 -12.47 9.86
CA LEU A 48 -1.24 -12.15 10.76
C LEU A 48 -0.72 -11.22 11.86
N LEU A 49 -0.79 -9.91 11.60
CA LEU A 49 -0.20 -8.88 12.45
C LEU A 49 -1.09 -8.56 13.64
N LYS A 50 -0.45 -8.38 14.80
CA LYS A 50 -1.06 -7.86 16.02
C LYS A 50 -0.27 -6.65 16.52
N SER A 51 -0.84 -5.94 17.49
CA SER A 51 -0.26 -4.74 18.09
C SER A 51 1.18 -4.97 18.58
N GLU A 52 1.42 -6.10 19.26
CA GLU A 52 2.73 -6.46 19.80
C GLU A 52 3.79 -6.80 18.73
N ASN A 53 3.36 -7.14 17.52
CA ASN A 53 4.26 -7.56 16.45
C ASN A 53 4.80 -6.40 15.61
N VAL A 54 4.22 -5.21 15.74
CA VAL A 54 4.51 -4.08 14.86
C VAL A 54 5.03 -2.92 15.69
N LYS A 55 6.05 -2.24 15.18
CA LYS A 55 6.47 -0.93 15.66
C LYS A 55 6.67 0.00 14.47
N LEU A 56 5.95 1.11 14.46
CA LEU A 56 6.08 2.13 13.43
C LEU A 56 7.42 2.85 13.58
N LEU A 57 8.22 2.88 12.51
CA LEU A 57 9.48 3.65 12.45
C LEU A 57 9.30 4.98 11.71
N GLY A 58 8.28 5.07 10.85
CA GLY A 58 7.96 6.27 10.07
C GLY A 58 8.79 6.37 8.78
N GLY A 59 8.96 7.61 8.32
CA GLY A 59 9.60 7.92 7.03
C GLY A 59 8.66 7.70 5.84
N GLU A 60 9.16 8.05 4.66
CA GLU A 60 8.44 7.94 3.40
C GLU A 60 9.43 7.72 2.24
N VAL A 61 8.90 7.41 1.06
CA VAL A 61 9.70 7.25 -0.15
C VAL A 61 9.00 7.98 -1.29
N ASP A 62 9.59 9.10 -1.73
CA ASP A 62 8.99 10.01 -2.72
C ASP A 62 8.53 9.31 -4.00
N SER A 63 9.35 8.40 -4.53
CA SER A 63 9.03 7.64 -5.75
C SER A 63 7.81 6.71 -5.59
N LEU A 64 7.44 6.35 -4.36
CA LEU A 64 6.24 5.55 -4.10
C LEU A 64 4.98 6.41 -3.92
N LEU A 65 5.12 7.69 -3.56
CA LEU A 65 3.98 8.59 -3.32
C LEU A 65 3.12 8.73 -4.57
N GLU A 66 3.74 8.93 -5.73
CA GLU A 66 3.02 9.11 -6.99
C GLU A 66 2.23 7.87 -7.40
N THR A 67 2.75 6.67 -7.14
CA THR A 67 2.16 5.41 -7.61
C THR A 67 1.19 4.79 -6.60
N PHE A 68 1.42 5.00 -5.31
CA PHE A 68 0.73 4.32 -4.21
C PHE A 68 0.00 5.27 -3.26
N ALA A 69 -0.24 6.52 -3.66
CA ALA A 69 -1.18 7.39 -2.97
C ALA A 69 -2.52 6.67 -2.75
N LEU A 70 -3.13 6.88 -1.58
CA LEU A 70 -4.36 6.19 -1.17
C LEU A 70 -5.47 6.31 -2.21
N GLU A 71 -5.67 7.50 -2.77
CA GLU A 71 -6.67 7.77 -3.81
C GLU A 71 -6.48 6.88 -5.04
N ARG A 72 -5.24 6.74 -5.53
CA ARG A 72 -4.92 5.90 -6.69
C ARG A 72 -5.10 4.42 -6.39
N VAL A 73 -4.71 3.98 -5.20
CA VAL A 73 -4.93 2.58 -4.79
C VAL A 73 -6.42 2.27 -4.76
N LEU A 74 -7.24 3.17 -4.24
CA LEU A 74 -8.70 3.00 -4.22
C LEU A 74 -9.32 3.09 -5.62
N ALA A 75 -8.91 4.04 -6.46
CA ALA A 75 -9.36 4.21 -7.85
C ALA A 75 -9.14 2.92 -8.66
N ARG A 76 -7.94 2.33 -8.56
CA ARG A 76 -7.61 1.06 -9.23
C ARG A 76 -8.50 -0.11 -8.77
N LEU A 77 -8.87 -0.15 -7.49
CA LEU A 77 -9.73 -1.20 -6.95
C LEU A 77 -11.18 -1.10 -7.44
N ILE A 78 -11.64 0.11 -7.79
CA ILE A 78 -12.98 0.34 -8.36
C ILE A 78 -12.98 0.39 -9.90
N GLY A 79 -11.83 0.18 -10.54
CA GLY A 79 -11.70 0.14 -11.99
C GLY A 79 -11.59 1.51 -12.68
N GLU A 80 -11.26 2.56 -11.94
CA GLU A 80 -10.93 3.86 -12.52
C GLU A 80 -9.45 3.87 -12.96
N GLU A 81 -9.19 4.26 -14.21
CA GLU A 81 -7.82 4.38 -14.72
C GLU A 81 -7.18 5.71 -14.31
N ASP A 82 -5.90 5.66 -13.96
CA ASP A 82 -5.10 6.82 -13.60
C ASP A 82 -4.96 7.76 -14.83
N CYS A 83 -5.65 8.91 -14.82
CA CYS A 83 -5.24 10.06 -15.65
C CYS A 83 -3.91 10.59 -15.11
N SER A 84 -2.77 10.03 -15.55
CA SER A 84 -1.47 10.66 -15.33
C SER A 84 -1.19 11.69 -16.44
N PRO A 85 -0.63 12.87 -16.13
CA PRO A 85 -0.27 13.88 -17.14
C PRO A 85 0.96 13.50 -17.99
N ASP A 86 1.65 12.39 -17.71
CA ASP A 86 2.89 12.01 -18.40
C ASP A 86 2.71 11.01 -19.55
N ILE A 87 1.46 10.68 -19.89
CA ILE A 87 1.16 10.06 -21.18
C ILE A 87 0.82 11.18 -22.16
N VAL A 88 1.84 11.89 -22.65
CA VAL A 88 1.79 12.40 -24.03
C VAL A 88 1.87 11.17 -24.95
N ARG A 89 0.79 10.40 -25.02
CA ARG A 89 0.53 9.59 -26.19
C ARG A 89 0.08 10.57 -27.24
N SER A 90 1.00 10.87 -28.15
CA SER A 90 0.61 11.15 -29.52
C SER A 90 -0.46 10.13 -29.92
N ASP A 91 -1.52 10.64 -30.51
CA ASP A 91 -2.56 9.91 -31.24
C ASP A 91 -3.77 9.48 -30.40
N ILE A 92 -4.75 10.39 -30.39
CA ILE A 92 -6.18 10.15 -30.61
C ILE A 92 -6.72 8.89 -29.92
N ALA A 93 -7.21 9.05 -28.69
CA ALA A 93 -8.31 8.22 -28.20
C ALA A 93 -9.19 9.06 -27.27
N ILE A 94 -10.38 9.32 -27.78
CA ILE A 94 -11.49 9.98 -27.12
C ILE A 94 -11.87 9.12 -25.90
N CYS A 95 -11.59 9.60 -24.68
CA CYS A 95 -12.33 9.15 -23.52
C CYS A 95 -13.76 9.67 -23.67
N PHE A 96 -14.63 8.81 -24.22
CA PHE A 96 -16.07 8.99 -24.20
C PHE A 96 -16.52 9.09 -22.74
N LEU A 97 -16.93 10.28 -22.33
CA LEU A 97 -17.96 10.44 -21.30
C LEU A 97 -19.34 10.14 -21.95
N PRO A 98 -20.32 9.59 -21.20
CA PRO A 98 -21.72 9.67 -21.61
C PRO A 98 -22.21 11.12 -21.70
#